data_AF-A0A1F9D8A3-F1
#
_entry.id   AF-A0A1F9D8A3-F1
#
_cell.length_a   1.000
_cell.length_b   1.000
_cell.length_c   1.000
_cell.angle_alpha   90.00
_cell.angle_beta   90.00
_cell.angle_gamma   90.00
#
_symmetry.space_group_name_H-M   'P 1'
#
loop_
_entity.id
_entity.type
_entity.pdbx_description
1 polymer ?
#
loop_
_entity_poly.entity_id
_entity_poly.type
_entity_poly.pdbx_seq_one_letter_code
_entity_poly.pdbx_strand_id
1 'polypeptide(L)'
;MRGLIDGVLVISILLATNVLSLVQEKELKGTVMLSGAWAIYPTRVAWSEGFQKKYPKLKIGVSAGGVGKGAADAITGLVDIGMVSRNPDPLEMKKGIVAVYPPIKRGEGNSGFNKRCDL
;
A
#
# COMPACT_ATOMS: atom_id res chain seq x y z
N MET A 1 -32.26 37.53 -30.46
CA MET A 1 -31.56 36.25 -30.71
C MET A 1 -30.15 36.21 -30.13
N ARG A 2 -29.34 37.28 -30.19
CA ARG A 2 -27.97 37.35 -29.60
C ARG A 2 -27.89 37.09 -28.07
N GLY A 3 -28.79 37.65 -27.27
CA GLY A 3 -28.76 37.41 -25.82
C GLY A 3 -29.14 35.99 -25.37
N LEU A 4 -29.82 35.21 -26.21
CA LEU A 4 -30.19 33.83 -25.88
C LEU A 4 -29.00 32.87 -26.11
N ILE A 5 -28.24 33.10 -27.18
CA ILE A 5 -27.00 32.37 -27.48
C ILE A 5 -25.92 32.68 -26.43
N ASP A 6 -25.78 33.94 -26.03
CA ASP A 6 -24.82 34.36 -25.00
C ASP A 6 -25.13 33.70 -23.64
N GLY A 7 -26.41 33.61 -23.26
CA GLY A 7 -26.84 32.95 -22.02
C GLY A 7 -26.55 31.45 -21.97
N VAL A 8 -26.78 30.73 -23.08
CA VAL A 8 -26.49 29.28 -23.19
C VAL A 8 -24.98 29.02 -23.13
N LEU A 9 -24.16 29.91 -23.70
CA LEU A 9 -22.70 29.83 -23.66
C LEU A 9 -22.16 29.98 -22.24
N VAL A 10 -22.68 30.96 -21.48
CA VAL A 10 -22.28 31.17 -20.08
C VAL A 10 -22.68 30.00 -19.18
N ILE A 11 -23.88 29.45 -19.37
CA ILE A 11 -24.37 28.29 -18.59
C ILE A 11 -23.54 27.02 -18.89
N SER A 12 -23.19 26.78 -20.16
CA SER A 12 -22.37 25.64 -20.55
C SER A 12 -20.96 25.70 -19.93
N ILE A 13 -20.36 26.89 -19.90
CA ILE A 13 -19.05 27.12 -19.27
C ILE A 13 -19.14 26.93 -17.74
N LEU A 14 -20.21 27.39 -17.10
CA LEU A 14 -20.48 27.19 -15.67
C LEU A 14 -20.74 25.72 -15.30
N LEU A 15 -21.38 24.95 -16.18
CA LEU A 15 -21.50 23.51 -15.98
C LEU A 15 -20.14 22.82 -16.15
N ALA A 16 -19.38 23.16 -17.19
CA ALA A 16 -18.10 22.52 -17.49
C ALA A 16 -17.04 22.72 -16.39
N THR A 17 -17.00 23.88 -15.74
CA THR A 17 -16.08 24.16 -14.63
C THR A 17 -16.37 23.29 -13.40
N ASN A 18 -17.63 22.98 -13.12
CA ASN A 18 -18.01 22.09 -12.00
C ASN A 18 -17.65 20.63 -12.24
N VAL A 19 -17.64 20.16 -13.50
CA VAL A 19 -17.28 18.77 -13.82
C VAL A 19 -15.78 18.50 -13.64
N LEU A 20 -14.93 19.51 -13.87
CA LEU A 20 -13.48 19.36 -13.85
C LEU A 20 -12.92 19.07 -12.44
N SER A 21 -13.56 19.55 -11.38
CA SER A 21 -13.11 19.34 -9.99
C SER A 21 -13.34 17.91 -9.47
N LEU A 22 -14.15 17.08 -10.14
CA LEU A 22 -14.38 15.70 -9.73
C LEU A 22 -13.25 14.74 -10.14
N VAL A 23 -12.38 15.17 -11.05
CA VAL A 23 -11.21 14.41 -11.53
C VAL A 23 -9.97 14.82 -10.74
N GLN A 24 -10.08 14.83 -9.40
CA GLN A 24 -8.90 14.96 -8.55
C GLN A 24 -8.40 13.54 -8.26
N GLU A 25 -7.43 13.05 -9.04
CA GLU A 25 -6.65 11.89 -8.60
C GLU A 25 -6.01 12.26 -7.26
N LYS A 26 -6.35 11.53 -6.19
CA LYS A 26 -5.70 11.70 -4.89
C LYS A 26 -4.22 11.37 -5.06
N GLU A 27 -3.40 12.40 -5.19
CA GLU A 27 -1.94 12.25 -5.21
C GLU A 27 -1.46 11.60 -3.91
N LEU A 28 -0.93 10.39 -4.01
CA LEU A 28 -0.31 9.70 -2.88
C LEU A 28 1.00 10.40 -2.51
N LYS A 29 1.13 10.76 -1.24
CA LYS A 29 2.29 11.47 -0.68
C LYS A 29 2.65 10.92 0.70
N GLY A 30 3.91 11.11 1.09
CA GLY A 30 4.41 10.71 2.40
C GLY A 30 5.54 9.70 2.32
N THR A 31 5.78 8.99 3.42
CA THR A 31 6.88 8.04 3.54
C THR A 31 6.33 6.71 4.04
N VAL A 32 6.75 5.60 3.41
CA VAL A 32 6.44 4.24 3.84
C VAL A 32 7.75 3.49 4.05
N MET A 33 7.93 2.92 5.22
CA MET A 33 9.10 2.14 5.61
C MET A 33 8.76 0.65 5.62
N LEU A 34 9.61 -0.16 5.00
CA LEU A 34 9.50 -1.60 4.94
C LEU A 34 10.71 -2.28 5.57
N SER A 35 10.51 -3.28 6.44
CA SER A 35 11.58 -4.14 6.97
C SER A 35 11.22 -5.61 6.84
N GLY A 36 12.23 -6.48 6.97
CA GLY A 36 12.03 -7.92 7.09
C GLY A 36 12.92 -8.76 6.17
N ALA A 37 12.31 -9.81 5.60
CA ALA A 37 12.98 -10.90 4.89
C ALA A 37 13.97 -10.42 3.82
N TRP A 38 15.22 -10.85 3.95
CA TRP A 38 16.30 -10.54 3.01
C TRP A 38 16.05 -11.14 1.62
N ALA A 39 15.45 -12.33 1.54
CA ALA A 39 15.24 -13.07 0.30
C ALA A 39 14.50 -12.29 -0.80
N ILE A 40 13.60 -11.38 -0.40
CA ILE A 40 12.80 -10.56 -1.32
C ILE A 40 13.29 -9.11 -1.43
N TYR A 41 14.47 -8.80 -0.88
CA TYR A 41 14.99 -7.43 -0.89
C TYR A 41 15.13 -6.85 -2.31
N PRO A 42 15.74 -7.54 -3.31
CA PRO A 42 15.86 -7.00 -4.66
C PRO A 42 14.49 -6.72 -5.30
N THR A 43 13.52 -7.61 -5.09
CA THR A 43 12.16 -7.44 -5.59
C THR A 43 11.46 -6.22 -4.97
N ARG A 44 11.63 -6.00 -3.66
CA ARG A 44 11.08 -4.83 -2.97
C ARG A 44 11.68 -3.52 -3.45
N VAL A 45 12.98 -3.50 -3.71
CA VAL A 45 13.64 -2.33 -4.29
C VAL A 45 13.03 -2.01 -5.66
N ALA A 46 12.89 -3.01 -6.54
CA ALA A 46 12.28 -2.82 -7.84
C ALA A 46 10.82 -2.33 -7.77
N TRP A 47 10.01 -2.86 -6.84
CA TRP A 47 8.64 -2.40 -6.61
C TRP A 47 8.61 -0.98 -6.06
N SER A 48 9.48 -0.66 -5.10
CA SER A 48 9.63 0.68 -4.53
C SER A 48 9.93 1.70 -5.63
N GLU A 49 10.89 1.41 -6.50
CA GLU A 49 11.24 2.28 -7.63
C GLU A 49 10.09 2.43 -8.63
N GLY A 50 9.45 1.32 -9.01
CA GLY A 50 8.31 1.33 -9.93
C GLY A 50 7.12 2.13 -9.39
N PHE A 51 6.84 2.00 -8.10
CA PHE A 51 5.74 2.71 -7.46
C PHE A 51 6.05 4.20 -7.26
N GLN A 52 7.28 4.54 -6.89
CA GLN A 52 7.73 5.93 -6.78
C GLN A 52 7.79 6.64 -8.14
N LYS A 53 8.07 5.94 -9.25
CA LYS A 53 7.94 6.50 -10.60
C LYS A 53 6.52 6.94 -10.92
N LYS A 54 5.51 6.18 -10.46
CA LYS A 54 4.10 6.53 -10.62
C LYS A 54 3.65 7.61 -9.63
N TYR A 55 4.18 7.59 -8.41
CA TYR A 55 3.83 8.52 -7.33
C TYR A 55 5.08 9.23 -6.79
N PRO A 56 5.56 10.31 -7.45
CA PRO A 56 6.85 10.93 -7.12
C PRO A 56 6.89 11.61 -5.74
N LYS A 57 5.72 11.93 -5.18
CA LYS A 57 5.55 12.52 -3.84
C LYS A 57 5.58 11.48 -2.71
N LEU A 58 5.60 10.20 -3.03
CA LEU A 58 5.76 9.12 -2.08
C LEU A 58 7.23 8.70 -1.99
N LYS A 59 7.73 8.48 -0.78
CA LYS A 59 9.05 7.91 -0.51
C LYS A 59 8.88 6.53 0.11
N ILE A 60 9.58 5.55 -0.43
CA ILE A 60 9.55 4.19 0.09
C ILE A 60 10.95 3.79 0.53
N GLY A 61 11.14 3.60 1.83
CA GLY A 61 12.37 3.10 2.41
C GLY A 61 12.32 1.59 2.57
N VAL A 62 13.35 0.89 2.09
CA VAL A 62 13.45 -0.57 2.17
C VAL A 62 14.64 -0.94 3.02
N SER A 63 14.38 -1.62 4.13
CA SER A 63 15.38 -2.18 5.04
C SER A 63 15.42 -3.70 4.94
N ALA A 64 16.58 -4.25 5.25
CA ALA A 64 16.87 -5.66 5.12
C ALA A 64 17.46 -6.16 6.44
N GLY A 65 16.64 -6.90 7.19
CA GLY A 65 16.94 -7.27 8.57
C GLY A 65 16.73 -8.75 8.89
N GLY A 66 16.20 -9.52 7.94
CA GLY A 66 15.72 -10.88 8.20
C GLY A 66 14.29 -10.89 8.75
N VAL A 67 13.69 -12.08 8.81
CA VAL A 67 12.27 -12.29 9.13
C VAL A 67 11.92 -11.83 10.56
N GLY A 68 12.77 -12.14 11.54
CA GLY A 68 12.53 -11.76 12.94
C GLY A 68 12.59 -10.25 13.19
N LYS A 69 13.51 -9.56 12.51
CA LYS A 69 13.63 -8.10 12.59
C LYS A 69 12.42 -7.39 11.98
N GLY A 70 11.84 -7.93 10.90
CA GLY A 70 10.62 -7.36 10.30
C GLY A 70 9.47 -7.22 11.30
N ALA A 71 9.18 -8.28 12.06
CA ALA A 71 8.15 -8.24 13.10
C ALA A 71 8.50 -7.24 14.21
N ALA A 72 9.73 -7.27 14.71
CA ALA A 72 10.17 -6.39 15.79
C ALA A 72 10.12 -4.91 15.38
N ASP A 73 10.60 -4.58 14.17
CA ASP A 73 10.59 -3.22 13.64
C ASP A 73 9.15 -2.70 13.48
N ALA A 74 8.19 -3.54 13.08
CA ALA A 74 6.78 -3.16 12.98
C ALA A 74 6.14 -2.96 14.36
N ILE A 75 6.42 -3.84 15.32
CA ILE A 75 5.91 -3.75 16.69
C ILE A 75 6.41 -2.49 17.40
N THR A 76 7.66 -2.10 17.14
CA THR A 76 8.28 -0.89 17.71
C THR A 76 7.89 0.40 16.97
N GLY A 77 7.16 0.29 15.84
CA GLY A 77 6.78 1.43 15.01
C GLY A 77 7.94 2.04 14.22
N LEU A 78 9.07 1.34 14.10
CA LEU A 78 10.20 1.79 13.30
C LEU A 78 9.90 1.68 11.79
N VAL A 79 9.06 0.73 11.40
CA VAL A 79 8.57 0.58 10.04
C VAL A 79 7.05 0.46 9.99
N ASP A 80 6.46 0.87 8.87
CA ASP A 80 5.03 0.72 8.62
C ASP A 80 4.67 -0.73 8.25
N ILE A 81 5.58 -1.43 7.56
CA ILE A 81 5.35 -2.79 7.06
C ILE A 81 6.53 -3.70 7.42
N GLY A 82 6.30 -4.59 8.37
CA GLY A 82 7.21 -5.67 8.72
C GLY A 82 6.79 -6.98 8.07
N MET A 83 7.62 -7.54 7.19
CA MET A 83 7.26 -8.80 6.52
C MET A 83 7.82 -10.00 7.26
N VAL A 84 6.95 -10.98 7.43
CA VAL A 84 7.25 -12.25 8.08
C VAL A 84 6.84 -13.42 7.19
N SER A 85 7.64 -14.49 7.17
CA SER A 85 7.33 -15.74 6.46
C SER A 85 6.67 -16.79 7.38
N ARG A 86 5.97 -16.33 8.41
CA ARG A 86 5.27 -17.15 9.41
C ARG A 86 3.98 -16.45 9.82
N ASN A 87 3.10 -17.19 10.51
CA ASN A 87 2.01 -16.54 11.21
C ASN A 87 2.56 -15.66 12.35
N PRO A 88 2.02 -14.44 12.52
CA PRO A 88 2.34 -13.63 13.68
C PRO A 88 1.81 -14.31 14.94
N ASP A 89 2.60 -14.24 16.01
CA ASP A 89 2.24 -14.81 17.30
C ASP A 89 1.07 -13.99 17.89
N PRO A 90 0.08 -14.62 18.54
CA PRO A 90 -0.97 -13.88 19.26
C PRO A 90 -0.44 -12.80 20.22
N LEU A 91 0.72 -13.00 20.83
CA LEU A 91 1.40 -12.03 21.69
C LEU A 91 1.95 -10.83 20.90
N GLU A 92 2.35 -11.03 19.65
CA GLU A 92 2.77 -9.93 18.76
C GLU A 92 1.55 -9.11 18.34
N MET A 93 0.46 -9.77 17.97
CA MET A 93 -0.81 -9.12 17.58
C MET A 93 -1.39 -8.24 18.70
N LYS A 94 -1.22 -8.66 19.97
CA LYS A 94 -1.63 -7.86 21.13
C LYS A 94 -0.83 -6.55 21.28
N LYS A 95 0.32 -6.42 20.63
CA LYS A 95 1.17 -5.22 20.66
C LYS A 95 0.78 -4.17 19.62
N GLY A 96 -0.40 -4.29 19.02
CA GLY A 96 -0.97 -3.25 18.15
C GLY A 96 -0.62 -3.38 16.67
N ILE A 97 -0.01 -4.49 16.25
CA ILE A 97 0.19 -4.79 14.82
C ILE A 97 -1.02 -5.54 14.25
N VAL A 98 -1.24 -5.38 12.95
CA VAL A 98 -2.28 -6.11 12.20
C VAL A 98 -1.62 -6.97 11.13
N ALA A 99 -1.92 -8.28 11.16
CA ALA A 99 -1.49 -9.22 10.15
C ALA A 99 -2.27 -8.99 8.85
N VAL A 100 -1.56 -8.67 7.77
CA VAL A 100 -2.15 -8.58 6.42
C VAL A 100 -1.72 -9.80 5.63
N TYR A 101 -2.71 -10.58 5.20
CA TYR A 101 -2.50 -11.75 4.34
C TYR A 101 -2.82 -11.37 2.89
N PRO A 102 -1.98 -11.74 1.92
CA PRO A 102 -2.30 -11.55 0.51
C PRO A 102 -3.57 -12.36 0.17
N PRO A 103 -4.43 -11.84 -0.72
CA PRO A 103 -5.62 -12.57 -1.13
C PRO A 103 -5.21 -13.86 -1.84
N ILE A 104 -5.47 -15.00 -1.22
CA ILE A 104 -5.34 -16.31 -1.84
C ILE A 104 -6.46 -16.44 -2.86
N LYS A 105 -6.15 -16.69 -4.14
CA LYS A 105 -7.19 -17.08 -5.10
C LYS A 105 -7.80 -18.38 -4.60
N ARG A 106 -9.07 -18.32 -4.17
CA ARG A 106 -9.84 -19.45 -3.67
C ARG A 106 -10.03 -20.45 -4.82
N GLY A 107 -9.15 -21.45 -4.88
CA GLY A 107 -9.12 -22.43 -5.96
C GLY A 107 -8.37 -23.73 -5.67
N GLU A 108 -7.59 -23.83 -4.58
CA GLU A 108 -6.98 -25.11 -4.17
C GLU A 108 -6.94 -25.20 -2.64
N GLY A 109 -7.54 -26.26 -2.10
CA GLY A 109 -7.18 -26.89 -0.82
C GLY A 109 -7.13 -25.99 0.42
N ASN A 110 -8.28 -25.77 1.03
CA ASN A 110 -8.38 -25.25 2.40
C ASN A 110 -8.02 -26.36 3.40
N SER A 111 -6.73 -26.58 3.62
CA SER A 111 -6.23 -27.22 4.85
C SER A 111 -5.30 -26.22 5.51
N GLY A 112 -5.66 -25.80 6.72
CA GLY A 112 -5.08 -24.67 7.44
C GLY A 112 -3.57 -24.49 7.27
N PHE A 113 -3.17 -23.23 7.26
CA PHE A 113 -1.80 -22.78 7.47
C PHE A 113 -1.37 -23.15 8.90
N ASN A 114 -1.28 -24.45 9.17
CA ASN A 114 -0.74 -25.10 10.36
C ASN A 114 -0.23 -26.47 9.91
N LYS A 115 1.01 -26.81 10.32
CA LYS A 115 1.80 -28.03 10.04
C LYS A 115 2.81 -28.02 8.89
N ARG A 116 3.67 -27.00 8.75
CA ARG A 116 4.95 -27.19 8.02
C ARG A 116 6.07 -26.15 8.25
N CYS A 117 6.15 -25.56 9.44
CA CYS A 117 7.34 -24.80 9.85
C CYS A 117 8.10 -25.46 11.01
N ASP A 118 7.92 -26.78 11.17
CA ASP A 118 8.76 -27.63 12.02
C ASP A 118 9.56 -28.56 11.08
N LEU A 119 10.68 -28.06 10.56
CA LEU A 119 11.81 -28.86 10.04
C LEU A 119 13.09 -28.14 10.42
#